data_AF-A0A7S3V2Y9-F1
#
_entry.id   AF-A0A7S3V2Y9-F1
#
_cell.length_a   1.000
_cell.length_b   1.000
_cell.length_c   1.000
_cell.angle_alpha   90.00
_cell.angle_beta   90.00
_cell.angle_gamma   90.00
#
_symmetry.space_group_name_H-M   'P 1'
#
loop_
_entity.id
_entity.type
_entity.pdbx_description
1 polymer ?
#
loop_
_entity_poly.entity_id
_entity_poly.type
_entity_poly.pdbx_seq_one_letter_code
_entity_poly.pdbx_strand_id
1 'polypeptide(L)'
;GGEPSPLGRSNNYPLRGGKVTNWEGGVRGVGFIRGTNNLNVAPLPRNQSRYQLFHISDWFPTISYLAGLNVALLNNTDGCIGCNTTSVSYDNKRILIDGYNQWNVLSQCNDGKRAYMVEANDNLRTIL
;
A
#
# COMPACT_ATOMS: atom_id res chain seq x y z
N GLY A 1 20.65 7.24 -13.81
CA GLY A 1 21.40 7.27 -12.55
C GLY A 1 21.05 8.53 -11.80
N GLY A 2 20.90 8.45 -10.47
CA GLY A 2 20.34 9.49 -9.60
C GLY A 2 20.87 10.89 -9.84
N GLU A 3 19.96 11.85 -9.94
CA GLU A 3 20.30 13.26 -9.92
C GLU A 3 20.66 13.62 -8.46
N PRO A 4 21.86 14.17 -8.19
CA PRO A 4 22.25 14.53 -6.84
C PRO A 4 21.25 15.54 -6.29
N SER A 5 20.70 15.28 -5.10
CA SER A 5 19.88 16.28 -4.42
C SER A 5 20.68 17.58 -4.32
N PRO A 6 20.12 18.77 -4.60
CA PRO A 6 20.85 20.04 -4.51
C PRO A 6 21.41 20.34 -3.10
N LEU A 7 21.01 19.54 -2.10
CA LEU A 7 21.48 19.61 -0.72
C LEU A 7 22.45 18.47 -0.33
N GLY A 8 22.81 17.56 -1.25
CA GLY A 8 23.80 16.49 -1.06
C GLY A 8 23.50 15.44 0.03
N ARG A 9 22.27 15.36 0.54
CA ARG A 9 21.94 14.59 1.77
C ARG A 9 21.13 13.30 1.56
N SER A 10 20.86 12.91 0.32
CA SER A 10 20.07 11.71 0.01
C SER A 10 20.59 11.01 -1.24
N ASN A 11 20.56 9.68 -1.23
CA ASN A 11 20.94 8.85 -2.36
C ASN A 11 19.86 7.79 -2.62
N ASN A 12 19.32 7.79 -3.83
CA ASN A 12 18.30 6.84 -4.27
C ASN A 12 18.83 5.86 -5.33
N TYR A 13 20.13 5.89 -5.63
CA TYR A 13 20.74 4.96 -6.58
C TYR A 13 20.36 3.51 -6.24
N PRO A 14 19.97 2.67 -7.22
CA PRO A 14 20.02 2.89 -8.67
C PRO A 14 18.81 3.61 -9.28
N LEU A 15 17.81 3.98 -8.47
CA LEU A 15 16.55 4.55 -8.92
C LEU A 15 16.72 5.95 -9.51
N ARG A 16 15.89 6.26 -10.51
CA ARG A 16 15.89 7.58 -11.17
C ARG A 16 15.22 8.63 -10.28
N GLY A 17 15.76 9.84 -10.25
CA GLY A 17 15.16 11.00 -9.57
C GLY A 17 15.23 10.94 -8.05
N GLY A 18 14.45 11.80 -7.40
CA GLY A 18 14.42 11.92 -5.94
C GLY A 18 13.21 12.66 -5.43
N LYS A 19 13.27 13.09 -4.16
CA LYS A 19 12.19 13.87 -3.52
C LYS A 19 11.70 14.95 -4.50
N VAL A 20 10.38 15.16 -4.54
CA VAL A 20 9.64 16.08 -5.44
C VAL A 20 9.50 15.63 -6.91
N THR A 21 9.95 14.44 -7.27
CA THR A 21 9.74 13.87 -8.61
C THR A 21 8.86 12.63 -8.56
N ASN A 22 8.10 12.37 -9.63
CA ASN A 22 7.31 11.14 -9.77
C ASN A 22 8.14 9.96 -10.32
N TRP A 23 9.46 10.10 -10.41
CA TRP A 23 10.35 9.00 -10.76
C TRP A 23 10.48 8.04 -9.57
N GLU A 24 10.90 6.79 -9.84
CA GLU A 24 11.05 5.75 -8.81
C GLU A 24 11.77 6.22 -7.55
N GLY A 25 12.87 6.98 -7.67
CA GLY A 25 13.62 7.49 -6.52
C GLY A 25 12.87 8.54 -5.70
N GLY A 26 11.80 9.13 -6.22
CA GLY A 26 10.92 10.05 -5.49
C GLY A 26 9.72 9.39 -4.82
N VAL A 27 9.23 8.26 -5.36
CA VAL A 27 7.99 7.61 -4.89
C VAL A 27 8.19 6.22 -4.27
N ARG A 28 9.25 5.49 -4.64
CA ARG A 28 9.56 4.16 -4.10
C ARG A 28 10.35 4.30 -2.80
N GLY A 29 9.66 4.08 -1.68
CA GLY A 29 10.25 4.10 -0.34
C GLY A 29 10.87 2.77 0.07
N VAL A 30 11.77 2.82 1.06
CA VAL A 30 12.22 1.64 1.81
C VAL A 30 11.18 1.29 2.86
N GLY A 31 10.80 0.02 2.96
CA GLY A 31 9.82 -0.45 3.95
C GLY A 31 10.09 -1.89 4.39
N PHE A 32 9.87 -2.15 5.68
CA PHE A 32 9.91 -3.49 6.26
C PHE A 32 8.88 -3.59 7.38
N ILE A 33 8.50 -4.82 7.72
CA ILE A 33 7.55 -5.11 8.80
C ILE A 33 8.21 -6.10 9.74
N ARG A 34 7.98 -5.90 11.04
CA ARG A 34 8.36 -6.86 12.06
C ARG A 34 7.12 -7.24 12.87
N GLY A 35 6.72 -8.50 12.74
CA GLY A 35 5.68 -9.09 13.58
C GLY A 35 6.19 -9.44 14.98
N THR A 36 5.27 -9.87 15.84
CA THR A 36 5.60 -10.44 17.14
C THR A 36 6.08 -11.90 17.00
N ASN A 37 6.80 -12.40 18.01
CA ASN A 37 7.11 -13.82 18.16
C ASN A 37 5.92 -14.63 18.72
N ASN A 38 4.87 -13.95 19.19
CA ASN A 38 3.64 -14.59 19.63
C ASN A 38 2.80 -14.99 18.41
N LEU A 39 2.77 -16.30 18.12
CA LEU A 39 2.03 -16.87 16.99
C LEU A 39 0.51 -16.59 17.03
N ASN A 40 -0.02 -16.16 18.18
CA ASN A 40 -1.44 -15.87 18.37
C ASN A 40 -1.83 -14.45 17.92
N VAL A 41 -0.87 -13.57 17.58
CA VAL A 41 -1.15 -12.19 17.16
C VAL A 41 -0.42 -11.92 15.85
N ALA A 42 -1.17 -11.88 14.75
CA ALA A 42 -0.70 -11.44 13.43
C ALA A 42 0.62 -12.13 12.99
N PRO A 43 0.61 -13.47 12.79
CA PRO A 43 1.81 -14.22 12.46
C PRO A 43 2.38 -13.74 11.12
N LEU A 44 3.63 -13.28 11.15
CA LEU A 44 4.38 -12.88 9.96
C LEU A 44 5.60 -13.78 9.77
N PRO A 45 5.77 -14.35 8.57
CA PRO A 45 7.00 -15.04 8.22
C PRO A 45 8.22 -14.13 8.41
N ARG A 46 9.30 -14.69 8.98
CA ARG A 46 10.56 -13.97 9.17
C ARG A 46 11.48 -14.13 7.96
N ASN A 47 12.40 -13.17 7.80
CA ASN A 47 13.43 -13.18 6.76
C ASN A 47 12.86 -13.35 5.35
N GLN A 48 11.73 -12.71 5.10
CA GLN A 48 11.09 -12.74 3.80
C GLN A 48 11.14 -11.39 3.11
N SER A 49 11.34 -11.43 1.79
CA SER A 49 11.14 -10.28 0.91
C SER A 49 9.77 -10.38 0.23
N ARG A 50 9.13 -9.23 -0.01
CA ARG A 50 7.89 -9.11 -0.77
C ARG A 50 8.15 -8.21 -1.96
N TYR A 51 7.66 -8.64 -3.13
CA TYR A 51 7.81 -7.91 -4.39
C TYR A 51 6.46 -7.42 -4.95
N GLN A 52 5.36 -7.78 -4.29
CA GLN A 52 4.04 -7.28 -4.63
C GLN A 52 3.93 -5.78 -4.38
N LEU A 53 3.08 -5.11 -5.17
CA LEU A 53 2.86 -3.68 -5.05
C LEU A 53 2.14 -3.34 -3.74
N PHE A 54 2.75 -2.43 -2.97
CA PHE A 54 2.22 -1.93 -1.71
C PHE A 54 2.31 -0.41 -1.68
N HIS A 55 1.20 0.26 -1.36
CA HIS A 55 1.15 1.71 -1.27
C HIS A 55 0.91 2.18 0.16
N ILE A 56 1.29 3.43 0.48
CA ILE A 56 1.11 3.96 1.84
C ILE A 56 -0.36 3.97 2.31
N SER A 57 -1.30 4.13 1.37
CA SER A 57 -2.74 4.06 1.68
C SER A 57 -3.22 2.65 2.06
N ASP A 58 -2.48 1.58 1.73
CA ASP A 58 -2.84 0.20 2.07
C ASP A 58 -2.64 -0.11 3.56
N TRP A 59 -1.89 0.71 4.29
CA TRP A 59 -1.66 0.50 5.71
C TRP A 59 -2.92 0.55 6.54
N PHE A 60 -3.76 1.57 6.31
CA PHE A 60 -4.98 1.77 7.09
C PHE A 60 -5.95 0.57 7.02
N PRO A 61 -6.37 0.07 5.84
CA PRO A 61 -7.20 -1.13 5.75
C PRO A 61 -6.51 -2.39 6.27
N THR A 62 -5.19 -2.53 6.05
CA THR A 62 -4.45 -3.71 6.51
C THR A 62 -4.41 -3.79 8.04
N ILE A 63 -4.14 -2.68 8.72
CA ILE A 63 -4.14 -2.61 10.18
C ILE A 63 -5.56 -2.72 10.74
N SER A 64 -6.54 -2.10 10.07
CA SER A 64 -7.96 -2.20 10.46
C SER A 64 -8.43 -3.66 10.47
N TYR A 65 -8.07 -4.42 9.43
CA TYR A 65 -8.36 -5.85 9.36
C TYR A 65 -7.71 -6.63 10.51
N LEU A 66 -6.44 -6.33 10.83
CA LEU A 66 -5.74 -6.94 11.97
C LEU A 66 -6.38 -6.59 13.32
N ALA A 67 -6.97 -5.40 13.44
CA ALA A 67 -7.69 -4.98 14.64
C ALA A 67 -9.09 -5.60 14.75
N GLY A 68 -9.50 -6.46 13.80
CA GLY A 68 -10.80 -7.12 13.79
C GLY A 68 -11.92 -6.29 13.16
N LEU A 69 -11.61 -5.17 12.50
CA LEU A 69 -12.61 -4.41 11.76
C LEU A 69 -12.97 -5.10 10.44
N ASN A 70 -14.22 -4.93 10.02
CA ASN A 70 -14.67 -5.44 8.74
C ASN A 70 -14.16 -4.52 7.62
N VAL A 71 -13.27 -5.06 6.79
CA VAL A 71 -12.75 -4.40 5.59
C VAL A 71 -13.28 -5.12 4.36
N ALA A 72 -14.08 -4.41 3.57
CA ALA A 72 -14.76 -4.97 2.41
C ALA A 72 -14.31 -4.27 1.12
N LEU A 73 -14.09 -5.07 0.07
CA LEU A 73 -14.09 -4.57 -1.29
C LEU A 73 -15.54 -4.41 -1.71
N LEU A 74 -15.91 -3.20 -2.11
CA LEU A 74 -17.20 -2.93 -2.69
C LEU A 74 -17.04 -2.86 -4.20
N ASN A 75 -17.81 -3.68 -4.88
CA ASN A 75 -17.91 -3.61 -6.33
C ASN A 75 -19.02 -2.61 -6.65
N ASN A 76 -18.69 -1.57 -7.44
CA ASN A 76 -19.68 -0.68 -8.05
C ASN A 76 -20.66 -0.03 -7.06
N THR A 77 -20.19 0.48 -5.93
CA THR A 77 -21.03 1.31 -5.03
C THR A 77 -20.72 2.78 -5.22
N ASP A 78 -21.80 3.55 -5.39
CA ASP A 78 -21.88 5.01 -5.29
C ASP A 78 -21.29 5.82 -6.46
N GLY A 79 -21.75 5.51 -7.68
CA GLY A 79 -21.71 6.45 -8.81
C GLY A 79 -20.45 6.45 -9.68
N CYS A 80 -19.35 5.79 -9.27
CA CYS A 80 -18.23 5.54 -10.19
C CYS A 80 -18.31 4.12 -10.77
N ILE A 81 -18.65 4.05 -12.05
CA ILE A 81 -18.66 2.79 -12.81
C ILE A 81 -17.20 2.40 -13.08
N GLY A 82 -16.78 1.23 -12.56
CA GLY A 82 -15.46 0.66 -12.83
C GLY A 82 -14.40 0.87 -11.74
N CYS A 83 -14.71 1.51 -10.60
CA CYS A 83 -13.79 1.56 -9.48
C CYS A 83 -14.15 0.52 -8.41
N ASN A 84 -13.22 -0.39 -8.14
CA ASN A 84 -13.22 -1.16 -6.90
C ASN A 84 -12.85 -0.21 -5.75
N THR A 85 -13.78 0.08 -4.86
CA THR A 85 -13.56 0.92 -3.67
C THR A 85 -13.49 0.05 -2.43
N THR A 86 -12.52 0.32 -1.56
CA THR A 86 -12.43 -0.38 -0.28
C THR A 86 -13.20 0.39 0.78
N SER A 87 -13.80 -0.32 1.71
CA SER A 87 -14.44 0.31 2.87
C SER A 87 -14.03 -0.36 4.17
N VAL A 88 -14.05 0.41 5.25
CA VAL A 88 -13.91 -0.08 6.62
C VAL A 88 -15.22 0.21 7.35
N SER A 89 -15.73 -0.79 8.07
CA SER A 89 -16.93 -0.63 8.89
C SER A 89 -16.55 -0.46 10.37
N TYR A 90 -17.13 0.53 11.03
CA TYR A 90 -16.99 0.79 12.46
C TYR A 90 -18.28 1.42 13.00
N ASP A 91 -18.77 0.97 14.15
CA ASP A 91 -19.97 1.54 14.80
C ASP A 91 -21.18 1.67 13.85
N ASN A 92 -21.51 0.59 13.13
CA ASN A 92 -22.55 0.53 12.10
C ASN A 92 -22.42 1.55 10.94
N LYS A 93 -21.29 2.27 10.85
CA LYS A 93 -20.97 3.18 9.75
C LYS A 93 -19.95 2.54 8.83
N ARG A 94 -20.05 2.84 7.54
CA ARG A 94 -19.10 2.42 6.52
C ARG A 94 -18.38 3.64 5.96
N ILE A 95 -17.05 3.57 5.93
CA ILE A 95 -16.19 4.66 5.44
C ILE A 95 -15.47 4.16 4.19
N LEU A 96 -15.57 4.90 3.09
CA LEU A 96 -14.82 4.63 1.86
C LEU A 96 -13.37 5.07 2.01
N ILE A 97 -12.45 4.28 1.47
CA ILE A 97 -11.00 4.48 1.59
C ILE A 97 -10.27 4.07 0.30
N ASP A 98 -9.09 4.67 0.08
CA ASP A 98 -8.31 4.51 -1.16
C ASP A 98 -7.35 3.30 -1.15
N GLY A 99 -7.17 2.67 0.01
CA GLY A 99 -6.23 1.56 0.21
C GLY A 99 -6.88 0.19 0.02
N TYR A 100 -6.07 -0.84 -0.15
CA TYR A 100 -6.49 -2.24 -0.13
C TYR A 100 -5.96 -2.96 1.10
N ASN A 101 -6.72 -3.92 1.65
CA ASN A 101 -6.19 -4.84 2.65
C ASN A 101 -5.19 -5.79 2.00
N GLN A 102 -3.91 -5.67 2.38
CA GLN A 102 -2.79 -6.44 1.84
C GLN A 102 -2.26 -7.49 2.84
N TRP A 103 -3.02 -7.84 3.88
CA TRP A 103 -2.55 -8.77 4.91
C TRP A 103 -2.09 -10.12 4.34
N ASN A 104 -2.76 -10.63 3.30
CA ASN A 104 -2.39 -11.90 2.66
C ASN A 104 -1.05 -11.82 1.92
N VAL A 105 -0.69 -10.64 1.37
CA VAL A 105 0.64 -10.39 0.79
C VAL A 105 1.69 -10.56 1.88
N LEU A 106 1.45 -9.97 3.05
CA LEU A 106 2.40 -9.95 4.14
C LEU A 106 2.55 -11.32 4.80
N SER A 107 1.43 -11.97 5.13
CA SER A 107 1.38 -13.21 5.92
C SER A 107 1.55 -14.49 5.11
N GLN A 108 1.04 -14.55 3.88
CA GLN A 108 0.91 -15.80 3.11
C GLN A 108 1.66 -15.79 1.77
N CYS A 109 2.36 -14.70 1.42
CA CYS A 109 3.05 -14.56 0.13
C CYS A 109 2.12 -14.66 -1.11
N ASN A 110 0.84 -14.35 -0.96
CA ASN A 110 -0.10 -14.37 -2.08
C ASN A 110 -0.04 -13.08 -2.89
N ASP A 111 -0.59 -13.13 -4.11
CA ASP A 111 -0.76 -11.94 -4.94
C ASP A 111 -1.63 -10.90 -4.23
N GLY A 112 -1.18 -9.65 -4.32
CA GLY A 112 -1.86 -8.50 -3.72
C GLY A 112 -3.08 -8.08 -4.52
N LYS A 113 -4.00 -7.39 -3.85
CA LYS A 113 -5.19 -6.83 -4.51
C LYS A 113 -4.88 -5.57 -5.33
N ARG A 114 -3.71 -4.96 -5.11
CA ARG A 114 -3.25 -3.76 -5.81
C ARG A 114 -2.47 -4.13 -7.06
N ALA A 115 -2.95 -3.64 -8.21
CA ALA A 115 -2.29 -3.78 -9.50
C ALA A 115 -1.68 -2.46 -10.02
N TYR A 116 -2.05 -1.31 -9.43
CA TYR A 116 -1.66 0.02 -9.91
C TYR A 116 -1.27 0.95 -8.75
N MET A 117 -0.41 1.92 -9.04
CA MET A 117 -0.13 3.03 -8.14
C MET A 117 -1.31 4.00 -8.11
N VAL A 118 -1.57 4.60 -6.95
CA VAL A 118 -2.53 5.70 -6.84
C VAL A 118 -1.77 6.99 -7.04
N GLU A 119 -2.16 7.77 -8.05
CA GLU A 119 -1.65 9.12 -8.27
C GLU A 119 -2.66 10.14 -7.76
N ALA A 120 -2.17 11.30 -7.33
CA ALA A 120 -3.01 12.37 -6.77
C ALA A 120 -3.98 13.03 -7.77
N ASN A 121 -3.89 12.67 -9.05
CA ASN A 121 -4.86 13.08 -10.06
C ASN A 121 -5.85 11.93 -10.24
N ASP A 122 -7.05 12.07 -9.67
CA ASP A 122 -8.13 11.08 -9.57
C ASP A 122 -8.56 10.39 -10.89
N ASN A 123 -7.94 10.72 -12.02
CA ASN A 123 -8.28 10.26 -13.35
C ASN A 123 -7.26 9.31 -14.00
N LEU A 124 -6.07 9.07 -13.41
CA LEU A 124 -5.06 8.20 -14.02
C LEU A 124 -4.44 7.21 -13.00
N ARG A 125 -4.75 5.92 -13.18
CA ARG A 125 -4.07 4.80 -12.51
C ARG A 125 -2.94 4.33 -13.43
N THR A 126 -1.71 4.73 -13.15
CA THR A 126 -0.55 4.38 -13.97
C THR A 126 0.18 3.16 -13.40
N ILE A 127 0.67 2.27 -14.27
CA ILE A 127 1.69 1.28 -13.94
C ILE A 127 3.05 1.97 -14.15
N LEU A 128 3.83 2.13 -13.08
CA LEU A 128 5.23 2.53 -13.16
C LEU A 128 6.11 1.28 -13.20
#